data_AF-Q19QY2-F1
#
_entry.id   AF-Q19QY2-F1
#
_cell.length_a   1.000
_cell.length_b   1.000
_cell.length_c   1.000
_cell.angle_alpha   90.00
_cell.angle_beta   90.00
_cell.angle_gamma   90.00
#
_symmetry.space_group_name_H-M   'P 1'
#
loop_
_entity.id
_entity.type
_entity.pdbx_description
1 polymer ?
#
loop_
_entity_poly.entity_id
_entity_poly.type
_entity_poly.pdbx_seq_one_letter_code
_entity_poly.pdbx_strand_id
1 'polypeptide(L)' 'DSLDYGGNFSHMLGFDDPKMLELMRLYVTIHSDHEGGNVSAHTGHLVASALSDPYLSFAAALNGLAGPLHGLANQEV' A
#
# COMPACT_ATOMS: atom_id res chain seq x y z
N ASP A 1 -4.37 -0.44 23.74
CA ASP A 1 -4.88 0.39 22.63
C ASP A 1 -4.42 1.84 22.73
N SER A 2 -3.15 2.14 22.41
CA SER A 2 -2.60 3.50 22.54
C SER A 2 -1.77 3.98 21.33
N LEU A 3 -1.72 3.22 20.23
CA LEU A 3 -0.97 3.56 19.02
C LEU A 3 -1.91 3.83 17.84
N ASP A 4 -1.57 4.79 16.97
CA ASP A 4 -2.23 5.03 15.67
C ASP A 4 -1.84 3.97 14.62
N TYR A 5 -2.45 4.02 13.41
CA TYR A 5 -2.25 2.98 12.38
C TYR A 5 -0.79 2.80 11.96
N GLY A 6 -0.09 3.89 11.64
CA GLY A 6 1.32 3.83 11.20
C GLY A 6 2.24 3.37 12.34
N GLY A 7 2.01 3.89 13.55
CA GLY A 7 2.74 3.48 14.74
C GLY A 7 2.53 2.00 15.09
N ASN A 8 1.29 1.53 15.06
CA ASN A 8 0.95 0.14 15.34
C ASN A 8 1.52 -0.83 14.28
N PHE A 9 1.54 -0.43 13.00
CA PHE A 9 2.13 -1.26 11.95
C PHE A 9 3.64 -1.40 12.13
N SER A 10 4.35 -0.30 12.42
CA SER A 10 5.79 -0.35 12.75
C SER A 10 6.08 -1.23 13.97
N HIS A 11 5.26 -1.09 15.04
CA HIS A 11 5.36 -1.92 16.24
C HIS A 11 5.20 -3.41 15.93
N MET A 12 4.18 -3.79 15.15
CA MET A 12 3.94 -5.19 14.75
C MET A 12 5.07 -5.76 13.89
N LEU A 13 5.81 -4.92 13.15
CA LEU A 13 7.01 -5.30 12.41
C LEU A 13 8.26 -5.44 13.31
N GLY A 14 8.17 -5.10 14.61
CA GLY A 14 9.26 -5.18 15.58
C GLY A 14 10.11 -3.91 15.70
N PHE A 15 9.63 -2.77 15.20
CA PHE A 15 10.35 -1.50 15.22
C PHE A 15 9.64 -0.45 16.09
N ASP A 16 10.14 -0.27 17.31
CA ASP A 16 9.62 0.69 18.31
C ASP A 16 10.42 1.99 18.43
N ASP A 17 11.48 2.18 17.63
CA ASP A 17 12.23 3.44 17.62
C ASP A 17 11.29 4.60 17.20
N PRO A 18 11.22 5.72 17.94
CA PRO A 18 10.31 6.82 17.62
C PRO A 18 10.46 7.37 16.19
N LYS A 19 11.67 7.36 15.63
CA LYS A 19 11.90 7.78 14.25
C LYS A 19 11.38 6.75 13.24
N MET A 20 11.40 5.47 13.56
CA MET A 20 10.78 4.43 12.73
C MET A 20 9.26 4.56 12.72
N LEU A 21 8.65 4.92 13.85
CA LEU A 21 7.21 5.21 13.90
C LEU A 21 6.85 6.41 13.00
N GLU A 22 7.62 7.50 13.08
CA GLU A 22 7.46 8.68 12.21
C GLU A 22 7.70 8.35 10.73
N LEU A 23 8.74 7.54 10.43
CA LEU A 23 9.01 7.06 9.08
C LEU A 23 7.82 6.28 8.53
N MET A 24 7.27 5.34 9.29
CA MET A 24 6.14 4.53 8.85
C MET A 24 4.90 5.39 8.62
N ARG A 25 4.60 6.34 9.52
CA ARG A 25 3.50 7.31 9.37
C ARG A 25 3.62 8.12 8.08
N LEU A 26 4.80 8.64 7.79
CA LEU A 26 5.05 9.39 6.55
C LEU A 26 4.95 8.48 5.31
N TYR A 27 5.59 7.31 5.37
CA TYR A 27 5.67 6.38 4.24
C TYR A 27 4.30 5.93 3.74
N VAL A 28 3.42 5.48 4.65
CA VAL A 28 2.07 5.05 4.28
C VAL A 28 1.20 6.22 3.80
N THR A 29 1.48 7.43 4.28
CA THR A 29 0.74 8.63 3.86
C THR A 29 1.10 9.04 2.44
N ILE A 30 2.39 9.15 2.11
CA ILE A 30 2.82 9.66 0.80
C ILE A 30 2.63 8.65 -0.35
N HIS A 31 2.57 7.35 -0.06
CA HIS A 31 2.31 6.31 -1.06
C HIS A 31 0.83 5.88 -1.09
N SER A 32 -0.06 6.60 -0.40
CA SER A 32 -1.46 6.21 -0.25
C SER A 32 -2.25 6.24 -1.57
N ASP A 33 -1.96 7.20 -2.44
CA ASP A 33 -2.62 7.33 -3.74
C ASP A 33 -1.74 8.09 -4.75
N HIS A 34 -1.92 7.79 -6.04
CA HIS A 34 -1.30 8.55 -7.13
C HIS A 34 -2.17 8.44 -8.39
N GLU A 35 -3.39 8.99 -8.31
CA GLU A 35 -4.42 8.95 -9.36
C GLU A 35 -4.88 7.51 -9.72
N GLY A 36 -5.73 7.38 -10.73
CA GLY A 36 -6.32 6.09 -11.16
C GLY A 36 -5.68 5.45 -12.39
N GLY A 37 -4.68 6.09 -13.02
CA GLY A 37 -4.08 5.61 -14.27
C GLY A 37 -3.02 4.52 -14.08
N ASN A 38 -2.43 4.43 -12.88
CA ASN A 38 -1.41 3.44 -12.57
C ASN A 38 -2.02 2.02 -12.47
N VAL A 39 -1.19 1.00 -12.70
CA VAL A 39 -1.66 -0.38 -12.90
C VAL A 39 -2.41 -0.92 -11.68
N SER A 40 -1.95 -0.68 -10.46
CA SER A 40 -2.62 -1.18 -9.25
C SER A 40 -3.96 -0.51 -9.00
N ALA A 41 -4.03 0.83 -9.10
CA ALA A 41 -5.26 1.58 -8.90
C ALA A 41 -6.32 1.21 -9.95
N HIS A 42 -5.93 1.19 -11.24
CA HIS A 42 -6.83 0.82 -12.33
C HIS A 42 -7.34 -0.61 -12.19
N THR A 43 -6.46 -1.57 -11.86
CA THR A 43 -6.86 -2.98 -11.72
C THR A 43 -7.88 -3.17 -10.61
N GLY A 44 -7.66 -2.55 -9.44
CA GLY A 44 -8.62 -2.59 -8.34
C GLY A 44 -9.96 -1.98 -8.74
N HIS A 45 -9.95 -0.82 -9.42
CA HIS A 45 -11.15 -0.18 -9.93
C HIS A 45 -11.92 -1.05 -10.94
N LEU A 46 -11.21 -1.64 -11.91
CA LEU A 46 -11.80 -2.49 -12.96
C LEU A 46 -12.43 -3.78 -12.40
N VAL A 47 -11.78 -4.43 -11.44
CA VAL A 47 -12.34 -5.65 -10.81
C VAL A 47 -13.54 -5.30 -9.94
N ALA A 48 -13.49 -4.19 -9.21
CA ALA A 48 -14.60 -3.69 -8.41
C ALA A 48 -15.81 -3.28 -9.27
N SER A 49 -15.61 -2.80 -10.50
CA SER A 49 -16.70 -2.37 -11.38
C SER A 49 -17.61 -3.53 -11.82
N ALA A 50 -17.15 -4.78 -11.67
CA ALA A 50 -17.95 -5.99 -11.85
C ALA A 50 -18.69 -6.45 -10.56
N LEU A 51 -18.76 -5.57 -9.54
CA LEU A 51 -19.32 -5.84 -8.21
C LEU A 51 -18.56 -6.89 -7.39
N SER A 52 -17.29 -7.15 -7.74
CA SER A 52 -16.38 -7.90 -6.87
C SER A 52 -16.17 -7.14 -5.57
N ASP A 53 -16.10 -7.84 -4.44
CA ASP A 53 -15.89 -7.21 -3.15
C ASP A 53 -14.48 -6.58 -3.02
N PRO A 54 -14.24 -5.74 -2.00
CA PRO A 54 -12.95 -5.07 -1.82
C PRO A 54 -11.75 -6.01 -1.66
N TYR A 55 -11.93 -7.21 -1.10
CA TYR A 55 -10.82 -8.16 -0.94
C TYR A 55 -10.38 -8.71 -2.29
N LEU A 56 -11.34 -9.13 -3.12
CA LEU A 56 -11.05 -9.60 -4.48
C LEU A 56 -10.42 -8.50 -5.34
N SER A 57 -10.95 -7.28 -5.24
CA SER A 57 -10.46 -6.13 -6.00
C SER A 57 -9.03 -5.72 -5.59
N PHE A 58 -8.76 -5.69 -4.28
CA PHE A 58 -7.43 -5.36 -3.77
C PHE A 58 -6.40 -6.47 -4.06
N ALA A 59 -6.78 -7.74 -3.98
CA ALA A 59 -5.91 -8.85 -4.35
C ALA A 59 -5.48 -8.78 -5.83
N ALA A 60 -6.41 -8.46 -6.74
CA ALA A 60 -6.08 -8.23 -8.14
C ALA A 60 -5.16 -7.01 -8.34
N ALA A 61 -5.40 -5.92 -7.61
CA ALA A 61 -4.52 -4.74 -7.62
C ALA A 61 -3.08 -5.07 -7.20
N LEU A 62 -2.89 -5.93 -6.18
CA LEU A 62 -1.57 -6.39 -5.75
C LEU A 62 -0.86 -7.24 -6.81
N ASN A 63 -1.60 -8.04 -7.59
CA ASN A 63 -1.00 -8.76 -8.73
C ASN A 63 -0.46 -7.78 -9.78
N GLY A 64 -1.15 -6.66 -10.01
CA GLY A 64 -0.67 -5.57 -10.87
C GLY A 64 0.54 -4.85 -10.28
N LEU A 65 0.54 -4.57 -8.98
CA LEU A 65 1.66 -3.96 -8.25
C LEU A 65 2.93 -4.82 -8.29
N ALA A 66 2.80 -6.14 -8.26
CA ALA A 66 3.93 -7.06 -8.36
C ALA A 66 4.61 -7.06 -9.74
N GLY A 67 4.03 -6.39 -10.76
CA GLY A 67 4.64 -6.25 -12.07
C GLY A 67 5.96 -5.45 -12.01
N PRO A 68 7.04 -5.89 -12.70
CA PRO A 68 8.34 -5.21 -12.65
C PRO A 68 8.30 -3.73 -13.04
N LEU A 69 7.40 -3.37 -13.97
CA LEU A 69 7.22 -2.00 -14.46
C LEU A 69 6.34 -1.12 -13.56
N HIS A 70 5.91 -1.61 -12.40
CA HIS A 70 5.08 -0.86 -11.46
C HIS A 70 5.67 -0.82 -10.05
N GLY A 71 5.98 -1.97 -9.45
CA GLY A 71 6.31 -2.06 -8.01
C GLY A 71 7.79 -2.08 -7.62
N LEU A 72 8.74 -2.10 -8.57
CA LEU A 72 10.15 -2.37 -8.25
C LEU A 72 11.05 -1.13 -8.16
N ALA A 73 10.55 0.06 -8.49
CA ALA A 73 11.37 1.26 -8.54
C ALA A 73 12.15 1.53 -7.24
N ASN A 74 11.56 1.30 -6.06
CA ASN A 74 12.26 1.46 -4.77
C ASN A 74 13.45 0.48 -4.60
N GLN A 75 13.40 -0.69 -5.22
CA GLN A 75 14.43 -1.73 -5.08
C GLN A 75 15.56 -1.58 -6.11
N GLU A 76 15.32 -0.90 -7.22
CA GLU A 76 16.29 -0.71 -8.32
C GLU A 76 17.15 0.56 -8.16
N VAL A 77 16.87 1.39 -7.17
CA VAL A 77 17.64 2.62 -6.85
C VAL A 77 18.99 2.31 -6.22
#